data_AF-A0A7W0HGI7-F1
#
_entry.id   AF-A0A7W0HGI7-F1
#
_cell.length_a   1.000
_cell.length_b   1.000
_cell.length_c   1.000
_cell.angle_alpha   90.00
_cell.angle_beta   90.00
_cell.angle_gamma   90.00
#
_symmetry.space_group_name_H-M   'P 1'
#
loop_
_entity.id
_entity.type
_entity.pdbx_description
1 polymer ?
#
loop_
_entity_poly.entity_id
_entity_poly.type
_entity_poly.pdbx_seq_one_letter_code
_entity_poly.pdbx_strand_id
1 'polypeptide(L)'
;MHVNEPTNATYGVMAEFDSAQTIVDAARLTMAEGFSKVEAYTPVPIEELNDIIHKTRTILPKLVLAGAIAGMMTGFGLQYWASVIEYPMNVGGRPHASWPAFVIPSYELTILF
;
A
#
# COMPACT_ATOMS: atom_id res chain seq x y z
N MET A 1 -4.25 22.61 6.96
CA MET A 1 -4.96 22.96 8.20
C MET A 1 -3.92 23.07 9.30
N HIS A 2 -3.34 24.26 9.49
CA HIS A 2 -2.36 24.52 10.53
C HIS A 2 -3.11 24.75 11.84
N VAL A 3 -2.98 23.83 12.79
CA VAL A 3 -3.49 24.01 14.15
C VAL A 3 -2.34 24.55 14.99
N ASN A 4 -2.41 25.85 15.29
CA ASN A 4 -1.61 26.48 16.34
C ASN A 4 -2.24 26.09 17.69
N GLU A 5 -1.64 25.13 18.38
CA GLU A 5 -1.91 24.82 19.79
C GLU A 5 -0.58 24.75 20.56
N PRO A 6 -0.56 25.13 21.85
CA PRO A 6 0.67 25.50 22.56
C PRO A 6 1.69 24.35 22.62
N THR A 7 2.94 24.67 22.31
CA THR A 7 4.13 23.80 22.16
C THR A 7 4.61 23.12 23.45
N ASN A 8 3.73 22.80 24.41
CA ASN A 8 4.08 22.18 25.69
C ASN A 8 3.02 21.14 26.16
N ALA A 9 2.33 20.47 25.23
CA ALA A 9 1.51 19.30 25.58
C ALA A 9 2.37 18.03 25.59
N THR A 10 2.32 17.26 26.68
CA THR A 10 3.00 15.96 26.79
C THR A 10 2.46 14.99 25.73
N TYR A 11 3.33 14.54 24.81
CA TYR A 11 2.95 13.59 23.76
C TYR A 11 2.66 12.18 24.31
N GLY A 12 3.51 11.71 25.23
CA GLY A 12 3.39 10.40 25.84
C GLY A 12 4.63 10.03 26.65
N VAL A 13 4.69 8.75 27.04
CA VAL A 13 5.85 8.14 27.70
C VAL A 13 6.44 7.07 26.78
N MET A 14 7.75 6.85 26.88
CA MET A 14 8.47 5.82 26.14
C MET A 14 9.30 4.99 27.12
N ALA A 15 9.36 3.68 26.90
CA ALA A 15 10.19 2.76 27.66
C ALA A 15 11.15 2.04 26.71
N GLU A 16 12.41 1.93 27.13
CA GLU A 16 13.45 1.16 26.44
C GLU A 16 13.52 -0.25 27.03
N PHE A 17 13.83 -1.22 26.18
CA PHE A 17 13.89 -2.63 26.56
C PHE A 17 15.10 -3.30 25.90
N ASP A 18 15.78 -4.15 26.66
CA ASP A 18 17.03 -4.81 26.22
C ASP A 18 16.79 -6.02 25.30
N SER A 19 15.56 -6.52 25.20
CA SER A 19 15.24 -7.71 24.40
C SER A 19 13.91 -7.60 23.66
N ALA A 20 13.81 -8.33 22.55
CA ALA A 20 12.58 -8.47 21.78
C ALA A 20 11.43 -9.03 22.65
N GLN A 21 11.70 -10.04 23.47
CA GLN A 21 10.68 -10.69 24.30
C GLN A 21 10.11 -9.74 25.35
N THR A 22 10.97 -8.95 26.01
CA THR A 22 10.53 -7.98 27.03
C THR A 22 9.60 -6.91 26.46
N ILE A 23 9.80 -6.50 25.19
CA ILE A 23 8.89 -5.57 24.51
C ILE A 23 7.54 -6.23 24.26
N VAL A 24 7.53 -7.48 23.80
CA VAL A 24 6.30 -8.24 23.53
C VAL A 24 5.47 -8.40 24.80
N ASP A 25 6.09 -8.80 25.90
CA ASP A 25 5.40 -8.99 27.18
C ASP A 25 4.84 -7.66 27.71
N ALA A 26 5.63 -6.59 27.63
CA ALA A 26 5.19 -5.25 28.00
C ALA A 26 4.04 -4.74 27.12
N ALA A 27 4.08 -5.00 25.82
CA ALA A 27 3.00 -4.65 24.89
C ALA A 27 1.71 -5.41 25.23
N ARG A 28 1.78 -6.71 25.56
CA ARG A 28 0.60 -7.48 25.99
C ARG A 28 -0.04 -6.90 27.24
N LEU A 29 0.77 -6.56 28.25
CA LEU A 29 0.31 -5.94 29.49
C LEU A 29 -0.33 -4.58 29.21
N THR A 30 0.33 -3.74 28.42
CA THR A 30 -0.15 -2.40 28.07
C THR A 30 -1.49 -2.47 27.33
N MET A 31 -1.65 -3.40 26.38
CA MET A 31 -2.94 -3.59 25.70
C MET A 31 -4.01 -4.18 26.63
N ALA A 32 -3.63 -5.02 27.61
CA ALA A 32 -4.55 -5.60 28.60
C ALA A 32 -5.07 -4.56 29.59
N GLU A 33 -4.26 -3.55 29.94
CA GLU A 33 -4.66 -2.39 30.74
C GLU A 33 -5.60 -1.41 29.98
N GLY A 34 -5.90 -1.69 28.71
CA GLY A 34 -6.89 -0.94 27.93
C GLY A 34 -6.33 0.25 27.15
N PHE A 35 -4.99 0.40 27.10
CA PHE A 35 -4.38 1.41 26.24
C PHE A 35 -4.59 1.06 24.76
N SER A 36 -5.06 2.04 23.98
CA SER A 36 -5.37 1.87 22.55
C SER A 36 -4.46 2.66 21.61
N LYS A 37 -3.70 3.63 22.15
CA LYS A 37 -2.75 4.46 21.42
C LYS A 37 -1.33 4.08 21.84
N VAL A 38 -0.87 2.92 21.38
CA VAL A 38 0.44 2.36 21.70
C VAL A 38 1.17 2.08 20.40
N GLU A 39 2.44 2.45 20.33
CA GLU A 39 3.33 2.12 19.21
C GLU A 39 4.57 1.42 19.76
N ALA A 40 5.12 0.49 18.98
CA ALA A 40 6.39 -0.16 19.29
C ALA A 40 7.39 0.14 18.18
N TYR A 41 8.54 0.70 18.55
CA TYR A 41 9.63 0.99 17.63
C TYR A 41 10.71 -0.08 17.79
N THR A 42 10.97 -0.84 16.73
CA THR A 42 11.93 -1.94 16.74
C THR A 42 12.86 -1.86 15.53
N PRO A 43 14.14 -2.26 15.66
CA PRO A 43 15.10 -2.22 14.53
C PRO A 43 14.82 -3.31 13.49
N VAL A 44 14.05 -4.33 13.87
CA VAL A 44 13.64 -5.46 13.02
C VAL A 44 12.14 -5.73 13.21
N PRO A 45 11.46 -6.31 12.21
CA PRO A 45 10.06 -6.69 12.36
C PRO A 45 9.91 -7.81 13.38
N ILE A 46 8.95 -7.64 14.30
CA ILE A 46 8.56 -8.65 15.28
C ILE A 46 7.07 -8.93 15.07
N GLU A 47 6.76 -10.11 14.52
CA GLU A 47 5.39 -10.47 14.12
C GLU A 47 4.40 -10.39 15.30
N GLU A 48 4.83 -10.85 16.49
CA GLU A 48 3.99 -10.83 17.68
C GLU A 48 3.52 -9.43 18.08
N LEU A 49 4.36 -8.40 17.90
CA LEU A 49 3.98 -7.02 18.20
C LEU A 49 2.90 -6.51 17.25
N ASN A 50 2.94 -6.95 15.99
CA ASN A 50 1.95 -6.59 15.00
C ASN A 50 0.57 -7.15 15.37
N ASP A 51 0.52 -8.41 15.82
CA ASP A 51 -0.72 -9.06 16.27
C ASP A 51 -1.29 -8.44 17.55
N ILE A 52 -0.41 -7.97 18.44
CA ILE A 52 -0.81 -7.34 19.71
C ILE A 52 -1.34 -5.93 19.49
N ILE A 53 -0.57 -5.09 18.78
CA ILE A 53 -0.81 -3.65 18.64
C ILE A 53 -1.72 -3.35 17.45
N HIS A 54 -1.43 -3.92 16.29
CA HIS A 54 -2.09 -3.60 15.02
C HIS A 54 -3.08 -4.70 14.60
N LYS A 55 -4.09 -4.93 15.43
CA LYS A 55 -5.17 -5.91 15.16
C LYS A 55 -5.98 -5.62 13.89
N THR A 56 -5.91 -4.40 13.35
CA THR A 56 -6.69 -4.00 12.18
C THR A 56 -5.87 -4.14 10.92
N ARG A 57 -6.41 -4.89 9.94
CA ARG A 57 -5.79 -5.04 8.63
C ARG A 57 -5.75 -3.70 7.89
N THR A 58 -4.61 -3.41 7.25
CA THR A 58 -4.42 -2.17 6.49
C THR A 58 -5.32 -2.13 5.24
N ILE A 59 -5.71 -0.92 4.82
CA ILE A 59 -6.46 -0.69 3.57
C ILE A 59 -5.59 -0.78 2.31
N LEU A 60 -4.28 -0.89 2.48
CA LEU A 60 -3.28 -0.82 1.42
C LEU A 60 -3.53 -1.85 0.29
N PRO A 61 -3.86 -3.13 0.56
CA PRO A 61 -4.11 -4.09 -0.52
C PRO A 61 -5.29 -3.70 -1.43
N LYS A 62 -6.31 -3.02 -0.88
CA LYS A 62 -7.45 -2.54 -1.66
C LYS A 62 -7.07 -1.38 -2.56
N LEU A 63 -6.21 -0.48 -2.07
CA LEU A 63 -5.69 0.64 -2.85
C LEU A 63 -4.77 0.16 -3.98
N VAL A 64 -3.89 -0.81 -3.69
CA VAL A 64 -3.02 -1.44 -4.71
C VAL A 64 -3.86 -2.12 -5.79
N LEU A 65 -4.93 -2.84 -5.42
CA LEU A 65 -5.83 -3.44 -6.41
C LEU A 65 -6.52 -2.39 -7.29
N ALA A 66 -6.97 -1.29 -6.69
CA ALA A 66 -7.58 -0.19 -7.45
C ALA A 66 -6.57 0.48 -8.40
N GLY A 67 -5.32 0.67 -7.96
CA GLY A 67 -4.20 1.15 -8.78
C GLY A 67 -3.94 0.23 -9.97
N ALA A 68 -3.79 -1.07 -9.72
CA ALA A 68 -3.57 -2.07 -10.77
C ALA A 68 -4.70 -2.09 -11.83
N ILE A 69 -5.97 -1.99 -11.40
CA ILE A 69 -7.11 -1.91 -12.32
C ILE A 69 -7.06 -0.62 -13.16
N ALA A 70 -6.73 0.53 -12.54
CA ALA A 70 -6.56 1.79 -13.25
C ALA A 70 -5.39 1.74 -14.25
N GLY A 71 -4.27 1.12 -13.88
CA GLY A 71 -3.13 0.87 -14.76
C GLY A 71 -3.51 0.00 -15.96
N MET A 72 -4.25 -1.10 -15.73
CA MET A 72 -4.74 -1.97 -16.79
C MET A 72 -5.65 -1.21 -17.77
N MET A 73 -6.62 -0.45 -17.27
CA MET A 73 -7.54 0.34 -18.10
C MET A 73 -6.80 1.41 -18.90
N THR A 74 -5.82 2.06 -18.29
CA THR A 74 -4.99 3.08 -18.96
C THR A 74 -4.15 2.44 -20.07
N GLY A 75 -3.52 1.29 -19.81
CA GLY A 75 -2.70 0.57 -20.78
C GLY A 75 -3.49 0.05 -21.97
N PHE A 76 -4.62 -0.61 -21.72
CA PHE A 76 -5.48 -1.10 -22.80
C PHE A 76 -6.14 0.05 -23.54
N GLY A 77 -6.64 1.05 -22.81
CA GLY A 77 -7.31 2.22 -23.38
C GLY A 77 -6.40 3.03 -24.30
N LEU A 78 -5.16 3.29 -23.87
CA LEU A 78 -4.19 4.04 -24.67
C LEU A 78 -3.83 3.30 -25.97
N GLN A 79 -3.55 1.99 -25.88
CA GLN A 79 -3.18 1.19 -27.06
C GLN A 79 -4.34 1.06 -28.04
N TYR A 80 -5.55 0.83 -27.53
CA TYR A 80 -6.76 0.78 -28.35
C TYR A 80 -7.02 2.12 -29.03
N TRP A 81 -6.97 3.22 -28.27
CA TRP A 81 -7.16 4.56 -28.81
C TRP A 81 -6.15 4.88 -29.91
N ALA A 82 -4.86 4.66 -29.67
CA ALA A 82 -3.80 4.93 -30.65
C ALA A 82 -3.91 4.06 -31.90
N SER A 83 -4.13 2.76 -31.75
CA SER A 83 -4.05 1.79 -32.86
C SER A 83 -5.36 1.64 -33.65
N VAL A 84 -6.51 1.99 -33.06
CA VAL A 84 -7.83 1.78 -33.67
C VAL A 84 -8.51 3.09 -34.04
N ILE A 85 -8.39 4.13 -33.21
CA ILE A 85 -9.15 5.38 -33.36
C ILE A 85 -8.29 6.47 -34.00
N GLU A 86 -7.16 6.81 -33.37
CA GLU A 86 -6.37 7.99 -33.75
C GLU A 86 -5.58 7.75 -35.05
N TYR A 87 -4.83 6.64 -35.13
CA TYR A 87 -3.95 6.38 -36.26
C TYR A 87 -3.89 4.89 -36.64
N PRO A 88 -4.94 4.34 -37.27
CA PRO A 88 -4.98 2.94 -37.68
C PRO A 88 -3.97 2.67 -38.80
N MET A 89 -2.86 2.03 -38.45
CA MET A 89 -1.81 1.61 -39.38
C MET A 89 -1.87 0.10 -39.63
N ASN A 90 -1.72 -0.31 -40.89
CA ASN A 90 -1.56 -1.72 -41.24
C ASN A 90 -0.11 -2.15 -40.98
N VAL A 91 0.12 -2.83 -39.86
CA VAL A 91 1.43 -3.38 -39.49
C VAL A 91 1.40 -4.91 -39.62
N GLY A 92 1.99 -5.41 -40.70
CA GLY A 92 2.12 -6.86 -40.94
C GLY A 92 0.79 -7.60 -41.15
N GLY A 93 -0.25 -6.92 -41.66
CA GLY A 93 -1.55 -7.51 -41.98
C GLY A 93 -2.41 -7.88 -40.76
N ARG A 94 -2.01 -7.46 -39.55
CA ARG A 94 -2.73 -7.79 -38.31
C ARG A 94 -3.96 -6.91 -38.13
N PRO A 95 -5.00 -7.37 -37.41
CA PRO A 95 -6.12 -6.53 -37.01
C PRO A 95 -5.64 -5.32 -36.22
N HIS A 96 -6.21 -4.14 -36.50
CA HIS A 96 -5.90 -2.91 -35.75
C HIS A 96 -6.16 -3.06 -34.25
N ALA A 97 -7.21 -3.79 -33.88
CA ALA A 97 -7.47 -4.23 -32.50
C ALA A 97 -6.73 -5.55 -32.18
N SER A 98 -5.40 -5.50 -32.11
CA SER A 98 -4.55 -6.65 -31.76
C SER A 98 -4.53 -6.91 -30.25
N TRP A 99 -5.67 -7.29 -29.68
CA TRP A 99 -5.84 -7.47 -28.24
C TRP A 99 -4.80 -8.38 -27.55
N PRO A 100 -4.25 -9.46 -28.16
CA PRO A 100 -3.22 -10.27 -27.50
C PRO A 100 -1.89 -9.52 -27.35
N ALA A 101 -1.55 -8.64 -28.31
CA ALA A 101 -0.35 -7.83 -28.25
C ALA A 101 -0.45 -6.75 -27.17
N PHE A 102 -1.67 -6.28 -26.87
CA PHE A 102 -1.91 -5.23 -25.88
C PHE A 102 -1.80 -5.72 -24.43
N VAL A 103 -1.83 -7.04 -24.21
CA VAL A 103 -1.74 -7.64 -22.87
C VAL A 103 -0.40 -7.30 -22.21
N ILE A 104 0.72 -7.41 -22.92
CA ILE A 104 2.06 -7.26 -22.33
C ILE A 104 2.25 -5.83 -21.79
N PRO A 105 2.07 -4.75 -22.57
CA PRO A 105 2.25 -3.40 -22.05
C PRO A 105 1.21 -3.02 -21.00
N SER A 106 -0.03 -3.53 -21.11
CA SER A 106 -1.07 -3.28 -20.12
C SER A 106 -0.77 -3.96 -18.79
N TYR A 107 -0.16 -5.15 -18.83
CA TYR A 107 0.29 -5.88 -17.64
C TYR A 107 1.40 -5.11 -16.91
N GLU A 108 2.41 -4.60 -17.64
CA GLU A 108 3.45 -3.75 -17.04
C GLU A 108 2.86 -2.51 -16.35
N LEU A 109 1.82 -1.92 -16.93
CA LEU A 109 1.11 -0.79 -16.32
C LEU A 109 0.32 -1.20 -15.06
N THR A 110 -0.06 -2.45 -14.89
CA THR A 110 -0.64 -2.92 -13.60
C THR A 110 0.37 -2.99 -12.47
N ILE A 111 1.66 -3.17 -12.81
CA ILE A 111 2.76 -3.22 -11.83
C ILE A 111 3.24 -1.82 -11.47
N LEU A 112 3.19 -0.89 -12.44
CA LEU A 112 3.64 0.49 -12.25
C LEU A 112 2.72 1.31 -11.33
N PHE A 113 1.40 1.08 -11.38
CA PHE A 113 0.37 1.82 -10.65
C PHE A 113 0.02 1.18 -9.30
#